data_AF-A0AAU7LTJ4-F1
#
_entry.id   AF-A0AAU7LTJ4-F1
#
_cell.length_a   1.000
_cell.length_b   1.000
_cell.length_c   1.000
_cell.angle_alpha   90.00
_cell.angle_beta   90.00
_cell.angle_gamma   90.00
#
_symmetry.space_group_name_H-M   'P 1'
#
loop_
_entity.id
_entity.type
_entity.pdbx_description
1 polymer ?
#
loop_
_entity_poly.entity_id
_entity_poly.type
_entity_poly.pdbx_seq_one_letter_code
_entity_poly.pdbx_strand_id
1 'polypeptide(L)'
;MAEINTVNHPPNRLERQLDRLVDVPAFARTWYQGVVLRRAVPFTGTAGLDFLQMSRGRVEIGLKNEKKVQNHIGGIHASAMNLLAETATGMVVGMNVRDDCIPLAKELKMVFKKRATGAMRAVAVLTPAQQALMQASDRGEVTVDVTVTDEAGVEPVECEFTWAWTPSGPRNS
;
A
#
# COMPACT_ATOMS: atom_id res chain seq x y z
N MET A 1 12.27 -11.30 -23.72
CA MET A 1 12.53 -9.98 -23.11
C MET A 1 11.39 -9.08 -23.50
N ALA A 2 10.42 -8.86 -22.61
CA ALA A 2 9.31 -7.96 -22.88
C ALA A 2 9.73 -6.54 -22.44
N GLU A 3 9.68 -5.60 -23.38
CA GLU A 3 9.94 -4.19 -23.16
C GLU A 3 8.93 -3.64 -22.15
N ILE A 4 9.44 -3.10 -21.04
CA ILE A 4 8.65 -2.34 -20.08
C ILE A 4 8.41 -0.98 -20.74
N ASN A 5 7.23 -0.79 -21.31
CA ASN A 5 6.77 0.51 -21.79
C ASN A 5 6.62 1.45 -20.59
N THR A 6 7.71 2.11 -20.20
CA THR A 6 7.69 3.17 -19.19
C THR A 6 7.05 4.39 -19.83
N VAL A 7 5.79 4.65 -19.49
CA VAL A 7 5.17 5.96 -19.71
C VAL A 7 6.05 6.98 -19.00
N ASN A 8 6.76 7.82 -19.77
CA ASN A 8 7.64 8.87 -19.25
C ASN A 8 6.81 9.91 -18.49
N HIS A 9 6.70 9.73 -17.17
CA HIS A 9 6.17 10.72 -16.24
C HIS A 9 7.28 11.13 -15.26
N PRO A 10 7.43 12.41 -14.89
CA PRO A 10 8.38 12.84 -13.87
C PRO A 10 8.13 12.09 -12.55
N PRO A 11 9.10 11.33 -12.01
CA PRO A 11 8.85 10.49 -10.84
C PRO A 11 8.41 11.33 -9.64
N ASN A 12 7.38 10.91 -8.92
CA ASN A 12 6.86 11.61 -7.74
C ASN A 12 7.78 11.43 -6.51
N ARG A 13 7.44 12.04 -5.38
CA ARG A 13 8.27 12.01 -4.17
C ARG A 13 8.50 10.61 -3.63
N LEU A 14 7.48 9.75 -3.66
CA LEU A 14 7.61 8.36 -3.20
C LEU A 14 8.46 7.54 -4.17
N GLU A 15 8.27 7.70 -5.48
CA GLU A 15 9.14 7.11 -6.50
C GLU A 15 10.60 7.52 -6.29
N ARG A 16 10.88 8.81 -6.14
CA ARG A 16 12.24 9.32 -5.87
C ARG A 16 12.84 8.79 -4.57
N GLN A 17 12.02 8.53 -3.55
CA GLN A 17 12.48 7.90 -2.31
C GLN A 17 12.80 6.42 -2.51
N LEU A 18 12.03 5.71 -3.34
CA LEU A 18 12.31 4.32 -3.70
C LEU A 18 13.53 4.19 -4.61
N ASP A 19 13.77 5.12 -5.54
CA ASP A 19 14.94 5.10 -6.42
C ASP A 19 16.26 5.24 -5.63
N ARG A 20 16.26 6.01 -4.53
CA ARG A 20 17.40 6.08 -3.60
C ARG A 20 17.71 4.76 -2.90
N LEU A 21 16.81 3.77 -2.99
CA LEU A 21 17.04 2.42 -2.47
C LEU A 21 17.80 1.54 -3.45
N VAL A 22 17.94 1.94 -4.70
CA VAL A 22 18.76 1.21 -5.67
C VAL A 22 20.21 1.17 -5.18
N ASP A 23 20.65 2.24 -4.49
CA ASP A 23 21.95 2.38 -3.83
C ASP A 23 22.10 1.56 -2.54
N VAL A 24 21.00 1.00 -2.02
CA VAL A 24 21.02 0.08 -0.88
C VAL A 24 21.23 -1.34 -1.39
N PRO A 25 22.17 -2.12 -0.81
CA PRO A 25 22.37 -3.52 -1.18
C PRO A 25 21.06 -4.30 -1.18
N ALA A 26 20.84 -5.17 -2.16
CA ALA A 26 19.56 -5.85 -2.36
C ALA A 26 19.01 -6.54 -1.10
N PHE A 27 19.90 -7.08 -0.25
CA PHE A 27 19.55 -7.72 1.02
C PHE A 27 18.98 -6.74 2.07
N ALA A 28 19.25 -5.43 1.95
CA ALA A 28 18.83 -4.40 2.90
C ALA A 28 17.71 -3.49 2.36
N ARG A 29 17.32 -3.62 1.08
CA ARG A 29 16.29 -2.77 0.45
C ARG A 29 14.94 -2.86 1.15
N THR A 30 14.45 -4.07 1.40
CA THR A 30 13.17 -4.33 2.09
C THR A 30 13.18 -3.78 3.52
N TRP A 31 14.31 -3.93 4.23
CA TRP A 31 14.48 -3.39 5.58
C TRP A 31 14.48 -1.85 5.59
N TYR A 32 15.22 -1.22 4.68
CA TYR A 32 15.29 0.24 4.58
C TYR A 32 13.97 0.85 4.08
N GLN A 33 13.25 0.19 3.15
CA GLN A 33 11.87 0.53 2.77
C GLN A 33 10.96 0.58 3.99
N GLY A 34 10.99 -0.48 4.79
CA GLY A 34 10.27 -0.53 6.05
C GLY A 34 10.62 0.62 6.99
N VAL A 35 11.91 0.95 7.16
CA VAL A 35 12.34 2.04 8.05
C VAL A 35 11.87 3.42 7.58
N VAL A 36 11.94 3.71 6.28
CA VAL A 36 11.50 5.01 5.74
C VAL A 36 9.98 5.18 5.83
N LEU A 37 9.22 4.14 5.50
CA LEU A 37 7.76 4.20 5.50
C LEU A 37 7.16 4.19 6.90
N ARG A 38 7.79 3.48 7.85
CA ARG A 38 7.41 3.54 9.28
C ARG A 38 7.59 4.94 9.87
N ARG A 39 8.52 5.75 9.36
CA ARG A 39 8.69 7.15 9.77
C ARG A 39 7.63 8.07 9.16
N ALA A 40 7.13 7.76 7.96
CA ALA A 40 6.08 8.54 7.31
C ALA A 40 4.69 8.25 7.92
N VAL A 41 4.41 6.99 8.26
CA VAL A 41 3.15 6.58 8.90
C VAL A 41 3.47 5.75 10.15
N PRO A 42 3.62 6.39 11.34
CA PRO A 42 4.04 5.72 12.58
C PRO A 42 3.22 4.47 12.93
N PHE A 43 1.93 4.47 12.61
CA PHE A 43 1.04 3.36 12.91
C PHE A 43 1.41 2.06 12.19
N THR A 44 1.98 2.15 10.98
CA THR A 44 2.51 0.96 10.25
C THR A 44 3.67 0.31 11.01
N GLY A 45 4.49 1.12 11.70
CA GLY A 45 5.57 0.64 12.56
C GLY A 45 5.05 0.01 13.85
N THR A 46 4.06 0.63 14.49
CA THR A 46 3.37 0.06 15.66
C THR A 46 2.81 -1.32 15.34
N ALA A 47 2.06 -1.45 14.24
CA ALA A 47 1.49 -2.72 13.80
C ALA A 47 2.55 -3.73 13.34
N GLY A 48 3.72 -3.29 12.89
CA GLY A 48 4.78 -4.17 12.40
C GLY A 48 4.53 -4.64 10.97
N LEU A 49 4.04 -3.75 10.10
CA LEU A 49 3.91 -4.05 8.69
C LEU A 49 5.28 -4.22 8.04
N ASP A 50 5.39 -5.24 7.19
CA ASP A 50 6.59 -5.59 6.44
C ASP A 50 6.33 -5.33 4.95
N PHE A 51 6.95 -4.29 4.37
CA PHE A 51 6.79 -3.93 2.97
C PHE A 51 7.63 -4.85 2.09
N LEU A 52 7.00 -5.86 1.46
CA LEU A 52 7.69 -6.93 0.73
C LEU A 52 8.04 -6.52 -0.71
N GLN A 53 7.15 -5.76 -1.36
CA GLN A 53 7.36 -5.25 -2.72
C GLN A 53 6.66 -3.89 -2.87
N MET A 54 7.31 -2.96 -3.56
CA MET A 54 6.70 -1.68 -3.93
C MET A 54 7.09 -1.28 -5.35
N SER A 55 6.07 -0.96 -6.14
CA SER A 55 6.17 -0.45 -7.50
C SER A 55 4.90 0.33 -7.83
N ARG A 56 4.88 1.03 -8.97
CA ARG A 56 3.70 1.77 -9.45
C ARG A 56 2.49 0.88 -9.71
N GLY A 57 2.70 -0.33 -10.22
CA GLY A 57 1.60 -1.23 -10.58
C GLY A 57 1.20 -2.19 -9.46
N ARG A 58 2.04 -2.34 -8.44
CA ARG A 58 1.87 -3.39 -7.43
C ARG A 58 2.59 -3.08 -6.12
N VAL A 59 1.89 -3.25 -5.00
CA VAL A 59 2.45 -3.20 -3.65
C VAL A 59 2.08 -4.47 -2.89
N GLU A 60 3.06 -5.05 -2.18
CA GLU A 60 2.89 -6.21 -1.30
C GLU A 60 3.32 -5.85 0.12
N ILE A 61 2.47 -6.15 1.09
CA ILE A 61 2.76 -5.96 2.51
C ILE A 61 2.40 -7.22 3.28
N GLY A 62 3.24 -7.60 4.22
CA GLY A 62 3.01 -8.68 5.19
C GLY A 62 2.72 -8.15 6.59
N LEU A 63 2.00 -8.94 7.37
CA LEU A 63 1.76 -8.73 8.79
C LEU A 63 1.82 -10.06 9.53
N LYS A 64 2.78 -10.18 10.47
CA LYS A 64 2.92 -11.37 11.31
C LYS A 64 1.85 -11.40 12.39
N ASN A 65 1.41 -12.60 12.76
CA ASN A 65 0.48 -12.78 13.87
C ASN A 65 1.21 -12.66 15.23
N GLU A 66 1.35 -11.44 15.72
CA GLU A 66 2.01 -11.12 17.00
C GLU A 66 1.02 -10.52 18.01
N LYS A 67 1.31 -10.65 19.31
CA LYS A 67 0.43 -10.20 20.42
C LYS A 67 -0.13 -8.79 20.24
N LYS A 68 0.67 -7.85 19.73
CA LYS A 68 0.31 -6.43 19.55
C LYS A 68 -0.76 -6.18 18.48
N VAL A 69 -0.97 -7.13 17.55
CA VAL A 69 -1.99 -7.05 16.49
C VAL A 69 -3.03 -8.16 16.62
N GLN A 70 -3.00 -8.94 17.69
CA GLN A 70 -3.94 -10.01 17.92
C GLN A 70 -5.28 -9.50 18.46
N ASN A 71 -6.35 -10.21 18.11
CA ASN A 71 -7.62 -10.13 18.80
C ASN A 71 -7.66 -11.05 20.04
N HIS A 72 -8.77 -11.01 20.75
CA HIS A 72 -9.01 -11.79 21.98
C HIS A 72 -9.03 -13.32 21.76
N ILE A 73 -9.03 -13.82 20.52
CA ILE A 73 -8.96 -15.25 20.17
C ILE A 73 -7.61 -15.64 19.53
N GLY A 74 -6.59 -14.78 19.62
CA GLY A 74 -5.22 -15.07 19.16
C GLY A 74 -5.00 -15.05 17.64
N GLY A 75 -6.00 -14.64 16.85
CA GLY A 75 -5.82 -14.34 15.42
C GLY A 75 -5.52 -12.87 15.20
N ILE A 76 -5.17 -12.48 13.97
CA ILE A 76 -5.00 -11.05 13.63
C ILE A 76 -6.32 -10.29 13.87
N HIS A 77 -6.22 -9.09 14.45
CA HIS A 77 -7.37 -8.23 14.72
C HIS A 77 -7.97 -7.69 13.41
N ALA A 78 -9.30 -7.58 13.34
CA ALA A 78 -10.01 -7.07 12.16
C ALA A 78 -9.46 -5.69 11.71
N SER A 79 -9.25 -4.76 12.65
CA SER A 79 -8.63 -3.46 12.35
C SER A 79 -7.19 -3.56 11.85
N ALA A 80 -6.43 -4.58 12.25
CA ALA A 80 -5.08 -4.81 11.75
C ALA A 80 -5.09 -5.39 10.32
N MET A 81 -6.08 -6.24 10.00
CA MET A 81 -6.34 -6.66 8.61
C MET A 81 -6.72 -5.47 7.74
N ASN A 82 -7.56 -4.56 8.25
CA ASN A 82 -7.91 -3.33 7.55
C ASN A 82 -6.69 -2.44 7.31
N LEU A 83 -5.89 -2.19 8.36
CA LEU A 83 -4.67 -1.41 8.22
C LEU A 83 -3.72 -2.01 7.18
N LEU A 84 -3.57 -3.33 7.15
CA LEU A 84 -2.73 -4.03 6.17
C LEU A 84 -3.20 -3.75 4.73
N ALA A 85 -4.49 -3.91 4.45
CA ALA A 85 -5.05 -3.69 3.12
C ALA A 85 -5.11 -2.21 2.73
N GLU A 86 -5.49 -1.33 3.66
CA GLU A 86 -5.49 0.12 3.49
C GLU A 86 -4.08 0.63 3.16
N THR A 87 -3.06 0.17 3.90
CA THR A 87 -1.68 0.60 3.65
C THR A 87 -1.21 0.13 2.27
N ALA A 88 -1.52 -1.10 1.86
CA ALA A 88 -1.11 -1.62 0.55
C ALA A 88 -1.74 -0.79 -0.59
N THR A 89 -3.05 -0.51 -0.49
CA THR A 89 -3.78 0.27 -1.51
C THR A 89 -3.37 1.74 -1.51
N GLY A 90 -3.19 2.36 -0.34
CA GLY A 90 -2.74 3.75 -0.22
C GLY A 90 -1.34 3.97 -0.77
N MET A 91 -0.44 3.01 -0.57
CA MET A 91 0.92 3.10 -1.11
C MET A 91 0.94 2.97 -2.63
N VAL A 92 0.16 2.05 -3.22
CA VAL A 92 0.15 1.92 -4.69
C VAL A 92 -0.50 3.13 -5.36
N VAL A 93 -1.50 3.76 -4.73
CA VAL A 93 -2.06 5.05 -5.16
C VAL A 93 -1.04 6.18 -4.98
N GLY A 94 -0.41 6.29 -3.81
CA GLY A 94 0.60 7.30 -3.53
C GLY A 94 1.79 7.26 -4.48
N MET A 95 2.12 6.09 -5.02
CA MET A 95 3.15 5.90 -6.06
C MET A 95 2.77 6.44 -7.44
N ASN A 96 1.50 6.81 -7.68
CA ASN A 96 1.00 7.26 -8.97
C ASN A 96 0.29 8.62 -8.93
N VAL A 97 -0.02 9.14 -7.74
CA VAL A 97 -0.56 10.50 -7.60
C VAL A 97 0.58 11.51 -7.77
N ARG A 98 0.28 12.63 -8.43
CA ARG A 98 1.21 13.74 -8.65
C ARG A 98 1.66 14.39 -7.34
N ASP A 99 2.84 15.00 -7.35
CA ASP A 99 3.42 15.66 -6.17
C ASP A 99 2.65 16.89 -5.67
N ASP A 100 1.86 17.51 -6.55
CA ASP A 100 1.00 18.64 -6.21
C ASP A 100 -0.38 18.18 -5.71
N CYS A 101 -0.59 16.89 -5.52
CA CYS A 101 -1.85 16.29 -5.07
C CYS A 101 -1.66 15.47 -3.79
N ILE A 102 -2.73 15.33 -3.00
CA ILE A 102 -2.75 14.52 -1.79
C ILE A 102 -3.75 13.37 -1.97
N PRO A 103 -3.31 12.10 -1.88
CA PRO A 103 -4.22 10.97 -1.83
C PRO A 103 -4.86 10.83 -0.45
N LEU A 104 -6.16 10.57 -0.42
CA LEU A 104 -6.95 10.35 0.79
C LEU A 104 -7.87 9.14 0.60
N ALA A 105 -7.94 8.28 1.61
CA ALA A 105 -8.92 7.20 1.64
C ALA A 105 -10.33 7.83 1.71
N LYS A 106 -11.15 7.56 0.69
CA LYS A 106 -12.52 8.09 0.60
C LYS A 106 -13.51 7.10 1.20
N GLU A 107 -13.37 5.83 0.85
CA GLU A 107 -14.25 4.75 1.31
C GLU A 107 -13.46 3.45 1.42
N LEU A 108 -13.80 2.66 2.43
CA LEU A 108 -13.34 1.29 2.55
C LEU A 108 -14.50 0.38 2.95
N LYS A 109 -14.44 -0.85 2.46
CA LYS A 109 -15.36 -1.92 2.82
C LYS A 109 -14.56 -3.19 3.02
N MET A 110 -14.86 -3.90 4.10
CA MET A 110 -14.22 -5.16 4.43
C MET A 110 -15.27 -6.18 4.86
N VAL A 111 -15.29 -7.32 4.17
CA VAL A 111 -16.23 -8.42 4.43
C VAL A 111 -15.44 -9.62 4.94
N PHE A 112 -15.64 -9.98 6.20
CA PHE A 112 -14.97 -11.11 6.84
C PHE A 112 -15.71 -12.41 6.52
N LYS A 113 -15.10 -13.26 5.69
CA LYS A 113 -15.70 -14.52 5.22
C LYS A 113 -15.32 -15.70 6.10
N LYS A 114 -14.07 -15.72 6.56
CA LYS A 114 -13.48 -16.84 7.30
C LYS A 114 -12.56 -16.30 8.39
N ARG A 115 -12.31 -17.13 9.40
CA ARG A 115 -11.28 -16.84 10.39
C ARG A 115 -9.91 -16.97 9.73
N ALA A 116 -9.09 -15.93 9.83
CA ALA A 116 -7.72 -15.94 9.35
C ALA A 116 -6.82 -16.83 10.20
N THR A 117 -5.85 -17.47 9.55
CA THR A 117 -4.84 -18.32 10.19
C THR A 117 -3.44 -17.73 10.02
N GLY A 118 -2.73 -17.56 11.13
CA GLY A 118 -1.33 -17.12 11.09
C GLY A 118 -1.13 -15.69 10.58
N ALA A 119 0.04 -15.43 10.01
CA ALA A 119 0.35 -14.17 9.32
C ALA A 119 -0.57 -13.93 8.12
N MET A 120 -0.61 -12.68 7.68
CA MET A 120 -1.38 -12.26 6.52
C MET A 120 -0.55 -11.42 5.57
N ARG A 121 -0.99 -11.41 4.31
CA ARG A 121 -0.38 -10.66 3.23
C ARG A 121 -1.45 -9.95 2.41
N ALA A 122 -1.24 -8.66 2.13
CA ALA A 122 -2.04 -7.90 1.18
C ALA A 122 -1.25 -7.59 -0.08
N VAL A 123 -1.90 -7.77 -1.24
CA VAL A 123 -1.38 -7.44 -2.56
C VAL A 123 -2.35 -6.46 -3.21
N ALA A 124 -1.91 -5.21 -3.39
CA ALA A 124 -2.68 -4.19 -4.10
C ALA A 124 -2.11 -3.99 -5.51
N VAL A 125 -2.98 -3.89 -6.51
CA VAL A 125 -2.60 -3.74 -7.92
C VAL A 125 -3.34 -2.59 -8.59
N LEU A 126 -2.69 -1.98 -9.57
CA LEU A 126 -3.27 -0.97 -10.45
C LEU A 126 -3.06 -1.32 -11.90
N THR A 127 -4.12 -1.19 -12.69
CA THR A 127 -4.06 -1.28 -14.14
C THR A 127 -3.28 -0.10 -14.74
N PRO A 128 -2.71 -0.25 -15.95
CA PRO A 128 -2.06 0.87 -16.65
C PRO A 128 -2.98 2.08 -16.85
N ALA A 129 -4.28 1.85 -17.08
CA ALA A 129 -5.28 2.91 -17.24
C ALA A 129 -5.47 3.72 -15.96
N GLN A 130 -5.56 3.06 -14.80
CA GLN A 130 -5.64 3.74 -13.49
C GLN A 130 -4.38 4.56 -13.20
N GLN A 131 -3.19 4.01 -13.52
CA GLN A 131 -1.93 4.73 -13.38
C GLN A 131 -1.90 6.00 -14.26
N ALA A 132 -2.32 5.90 -15.52
CA ALA A 132 -2.40 7.04 -16.44
C ALA A 132 -3.41 8.10 -15.96
N LEU A 133 -4.56 7.68 -15.43
CA LEU A 133 -5.60 8.58 -14.90
C LEU A 133 -5.07 9.48 -13.78
N MET A 134 -4.35 8.91 -12.81
CA MET A 134 -3.80 9.66 -11.68
C MET A 134 -2.73 10.67 -12.09
N GLN A 135 -2.06 10.42 -13.21
CA GLN A 135 -1.05 11.33 -13.74
C GLN A 135 -1.63 12.43 -14.63
N ALA A 136 -2.77 12.17 -15.26
CA ALA A 136 -3.42 13.11 -16.16
C ALA A 136 -4.28 14.16 -15.44
N SER A 137 -4.66 13.93 -14.18
CA SER A 137 -5.59 14.81 -13.45
C SER A 137 -5.05 15.20 -12.07
N ASP A 138 -5.34 16.43 -11.65
CA ASP A 138 -5.05 16.93 -10.29
C ASP A 138 -6.16 16.54 -9.28
N ARG A 139 -7.27 16.00 -9.77
CA ARG A 139 -8.37 15.46 -8.96
C ARG A 139 -8.96 14.22 -9.58
N GLY A 140 -9.31 13.25 -8.74
CA GLY A 140 -10.06 12.08 -9.19
C GLY A 140 -10.24 11.06 -8.09
N GLU A 141 -10.81 9.93 -8.49
CA GLU A 141 -11.08 8.80 -7.61
C GLU A 141 -10.73 7.49 -8.31
N VAL A 142 -10.29 6.51 -7.53
CA VAL A 142 -9.96 5.17 -8.02
C VAL A 142 -10.27 4.14 -6.95
N THR A 143 -10.94 3.06 -7.34
CA THR A 143 -11.04 1.85 -6.52
C THR A 143 -9.87 0.94 -6.85
N VAL A 144 -9.18 0.47 -5.81
CA VAL A 144 -7.96 -0.34 -5.94
C VAL A 144 -8.29 -1.79 -5.66
N ASP A 145 -7.87 -2.68 -6.56
CA ASP A 145 -7.97 -4.12 -6.35
C ASP A 145 -6.93 -4.55 -5.30
N VAL A 146 -7.41 -5.22 -4.26
CA VAL A 146 -6.55 -5.77 -3.21
C VAL A 146 -6.97 -7.19 -2.85
N THR A 147 -5.99 -8.09 -2.83
CA THR A 147 -6.15 -9.46 -2.38
C THR A 147 -5.46 -9.64 -1.05
N VAL A 148 -6.18 -10.15 -0.05
CA VAL A 148 -5.63 -10.41 1.28
C VAL A 148 -5.65 -11.90 1.55
N THR A 149 -4.48 -12.50 1.74
CA THR A 149 -4.31 -13.94 1.99
C THR A 149 -3.73 -14.19 3.36
N ASP A 150 -4.11 -15.30 3.99
CA ASP A 150 -3.52 -15.80 5.23
C ASP A 150 -2.42 -16.86 4.97
N GLU A 151 -1.78 -17.38 6.03
CA GLU A 151 -0.72 -18.39 5.89
C GLU A 151 -1.21 -19.72 5.28
N ALA A 152 -2.51 -20.00 5.34
CA ALA A 152 -3.10 -21.17 4.71
C ALA A 152 -3.42 -20.94 3.21
N GLY A 153 -3.12 -19.76 2.67
CA GLY A 153 -3.41 -19.38 1.29
C GLY A 153 -4.88 -19.08 1.05
N VAL A 154 -5.67 -18.88 2.10
CA VAL A 154 -7.09 -18.55 2.02
C VAL A 154 -7.24 -17.03 2.00
N GLU A 155 -8.28 -16.52 1.35
CA GLU A 155 -8.70 -15.13 1.43
C GLU A 155 -9.77 -14.98 2.53
N PRO A 156 -9.40 -14.64 3.78
CA PRO A 156 -10.36 -14.55 4.88
C PRO A 156 -11.25 -13.30 4.78
N VAL A 157 -10.82 -12.30 4.02
CA VAL A 157 -11.50 -11.02 3.85
C VAL A 157 -11.58 -10.64 2.37
N GLU A 158 -12.76 -10.18 1.95
CA GLU A 158 -12.92 -9.42 0.69
C GLU A 158 -12.88 -7.94 1.04
N CYS A 159 -12.19 -7.13 0.23
CA CYS A 159 -12.03 -5.71 0.52
C CYS A 159 -12.18 -4.85 -0.73
N GLU A 160 -12.77 -3.68 -0.56
CA GLU A 160 -12.85 -2.63 -1.57
C GLU A 160 -12.32 -1.34 -0.94
N PHE A 161 -11.38 -0.67 -1.61
CA PHE A 161 -10.81 0.59 -1.14
C PHE A 161 -10.89 1.63 -2.26
N THR A 162 -11.63 2.71 -2.00
CA THR A 162 -11.72 3.85 -2.91
C THR A 162 -10.88 4.99 -2.36
N TRP A 163 -9.94 5.44 -3.18
CA TRP A 163 -9.06 6.55 -2.91
C TRP A 163 -9.45 7.75 -3.77
N ALA A 164 -9.40 8.93 -3.18
CA ALA A 164 -9.52 10.19 -3.89
C ALA A 164 -8.17 10.92 -3.85
N TRP A 165 -7.90 11.74 -4.85
CA TRP A 165 -6.82 12.72 -4.77
C TRP A 165 -7.34 14.11 -5.12
N THR A 166 -6.77 15.11 -4.47
CA THR A 166 -7.09 16.52 -4.69
C THR A 166 -5.83 17.35 -4.70
N PRO A 167 -5.84 18.55 -5.31
CA PRO A 167 -4.71 19.47 -5.23
C PRO A 167 -4.33 19.75 -3.78
N SER A 168 -3.04 19.78 -3.51
CA SER A 168 -2.48 20.19 -2.23
C SER A 168 -2.79 21.67 -2.03
N GLY A 169 -3.40 22.03 -0.90
CA GLY A 169 -3.55 23.44 -0.55
C GLY A 169 -2.18 24.14 -0.43
N PRO A 170 -2.13 25.49 -0.46
CA PRO A 170 -0.89 26.21 -0.21
C PRO A 170 -0.28 25.74 1.12
N ARG A 171 0.99 25.34 1.11
CA ARG A 171 1.71 24.99 2.33
C ARG A 171 1.86 26.27 3.14
N ASN A 172 1.17 26.37 4.28
CA ASN A 172 1.53 27.34 5.30
C ASN A 172 2.88 26.89 5.87
N SER A 173 3.96 27.50 5.37
CA SER A 173 5.32 27.40 5.91
C SER A 173 5.42 28.13 7.24
#